data_AF-A0A7Y3E6S4-F1
#
_entry.id   AF-A0A7Y3E6S4-F1
#
_cell.length_a   1.000
_cell.length_b   1.000
_cell.length_c   1.000
_cell.angle_alpha   90.00
_cell.angle_beta   90.00
_cell.angle_gamma   90.00
#
_symmetry.space_group_name_H-M   'P 1'
#
loop_
_entity.id
_entity.type
_entity.pdbx_description
1 polymer ?
#
loop_
_entity_poly.entity_id
_entity_poly.type
_entity_poly.pdbx_seq_one_letter_code
_entity_poly.pdbx_strand_id
1 'polypeptide(L)'
;MKGVARTILGVCSVLLVGTAYYHSTGLAGLEEAISDTSLPTFLAKGIPILWLFFSWHLIVVSVPLLWLAVRLPNWSVPVALFCGVVVLGDFMWVFSVAGWFPGTIVLAAVAAGILMASIMLKGDANADTT
;
A
#
# COMPACT_ATOMS: atom_id res chain seq x y z
N MET A 1 -0.01 -2.36 23.78
CA MET A 1 0.51 -2.84 22.48
C MET A 1 0.84 -1.70 21.49
N LYS A 2 0.50 -0.44 21.82
CA LYS A 2 0.70 0.78 21.02
C LYS A 2 2.11 0.93 20.40
N GLY A 3 3.18 0.60 21.14
CA GLY A 3 4.55 0.69 20.62
C GLY A 3 4.82 -0.26 19.44
N VAL A 4 4.37 -1.51 19.53
CA VAL A 4 4.50 -2.50 18.45
C VAL A 4 3.67 -2.09 17.24
N ALA A 5 2.43 -1.64 17.47
CA ALA A 5 1.56 -1.17 16.39
C ALA A 5 2.19 0.01 15.62
N ARG A 6 2.79 0.98 16.32
CA ARG A 6 3.53 2.09 15.69
C ARG A 6 4.67 1.61 14.81
N THR A 7 5.48 0.67 15.30
CA THR A 7 6.58 0.11 14.52
C THR A 7 6.07 -0.58 13.26
N ILE A 8 5.01 -1.37 13.37
CA ILE A 8 4.39 -2.04 12.21
C ILE A 8 3.91 -1.00 11.18
N LEU A 9 3.16 0.03 11.61
CA LEU A 9 2.68 1.08 10.72
C LEU A 9 3.82 1.83 10.03
N GLY A 10 4.91 2.11 10.77
CA GLY A 10 6.12 2.74 10.22
C GLY A 10 6.81 1.88 9.17
N VAL A 11 6.99 0.58 9.44
CA VAL A 11 7.56 -0.37 8.49
C VAL A 11 6.68 -0.50 7.24
N CYS A 12 5.36 -0.64 7.42
CA CYS A 12 4.39 -0.67 6.32
C CYS A 12 4.49 0.59 5.44
N SER A 13 4.61 1.78 6.05
CA SER A 13 4.79 3.04 5.33
C SER A 13 6.07 3.03 4.48
N VAL A 14 7.21 2.64 5.07
CA VAL A 14 8.48 2.54 4.35
C VAL A 14 8.41 1.54 3.19
N LEU A 15 7.77 0.39 3.39
CA LEU A 15 7.59 -0.62 2.35
C LEU A 15 6.71 -0.12 1.20
N LEU A 16 5.65 0.65 1.47
CA LEU A 16 4.84 1.27 0.43
C LEU A 16 5.64 2.28 -0.39
N VAL A 17 6.42 3.15 0.27
CA VAL A 17 7.30 4.11 -0.43
C VAL A 17 8.36 3.40 -1.26
N GLY A 18 9.01 2.38 -0.70
CA GLY A 18 10.00 1.57 -1.42
C GLY A 18 9.39 0.86 -2.63
N THR A 19 8.17 0.32 -2.48
CA THR A 19 7.43 -0.32 -3.58
C THR A 19 7.05 0.70 -4.65
N ALA A 20 6.57 1.88 -4.26
CA ALA A 20 6.22 2.96 -5.19
C ALA A 20 7.43 3.41 -6.03
N TYR A 21 8.58 3.56 -5.37
CA TYR A 21 9.84 3.92 -6.01
C TYR A 21 10.34 2.81 -6.94
N TYR A 22 10.38 1.56 -6.48
CA TYR A 22 10.78 0.44 -7.33
C TYR A 22 9.86 0.30 -8.55
N HIS A 23 8.55 0.39 -8.35
CA HIS A 23 7.55 0.35 -9.42
C HIS A 23 7.76 1.48 -10.43
N SER A 24 8.04 2.71 -9.99
CA SER A 24 8.25 3.84 -10.92
C SER A 24 9.51 3.67 -11.78
N THR A 25 10.56 3.02 -11.28
CA THR A 25 11.77 2.73 -12.08
C THR A 25 11.51 1.78 -13.25
N GLY A 26 10.44 0.97 -13.17
CA GLY A 26 10.04 0.05 -14.25
C GLY A 26 9.35 0.73 -15.45
N LEU A 27 9.09 2.04 -15.40
CA LEU A 27 8.32 2.73 -16.44
C LEU A 27 8.96 2.62 -17.83
N ALA A 28 10.28 2.78 -17.94
CA ALA A 28 10.95 2.72 -19.24
C ALA A 28 10.84 1.33 -19.88
N GLY A 29 11.00 0.26 -19.09
CA GLY A 29 10.83 -1.11 -19.57
C GLY A 29 9.38 -1.44 -19.93
N LEU A 30 8.41 -0.83 -19.24
CA LEU A 30 7.00 -0.92 -19.61
C LEU A 30 6.71 -0.23 -20.95
N GLU A 31 7.22 0.99 -21.16
CA GLU A 31 7.04 1.74 -22.40
C GLU A 31 7.66 0.99 -23.60
N GLU A 32 8.85 0.43 -23.41
CA GLU A 32 9.50 -0.43 -24.41
C GLU A 32 8.63 -1.67 -24.71
N ALA A 33 8.18 -2.39 -23.68
CA ALA A 33 7.32 -3.57 -23.86
C ALA A 33 5.99 -3.24 -24.55
N ILE A 34 5.39 -2.06 -24.28
CA ILE A 34 4.18 -1.61 -24.98
C ILE A 34 4.48 -1.38 -26.46
N SER A 35 5.64 -0.81 -26.80
CA SER A 35 6.02 -0.53 -28.19
C SER A 35 6.17 -1.79 -29.05
N ASP A 36 6.48 -2.92 -28.43
CA ASP A 36 6.58 -4.24 -29.07
C ASP A 36 5.24 -4.98 -29.20
N THR A 37 4.13 -4.39 -28.72
CA THR A 37 2.80 -5.01 -28.74
C THR A 37 1.84 -4.33 -29.71
N SER A 38 0.87 -5.08 -30.23
CA SER A 38 -0.21 -4.54 -31.07
C SER A 38 -1.39 -4.00 -30.26
N LEU A 39 -1.13 -3.37 -29.10
CA LEU A 39 -2.18 -2.86 -28.23
C LEU A 39 -2.96 -1.70 -28.91
N PRO A 40 -4.29 -1.62 -28.69
CA PRO A 40 -5.05 -0.44 -29.08
C PRO A 40 -4.42 0.86 -28.54
N THR A 41 -4.38 1.91 -29.36
CA THR A 41 -3.73 3.19 -29.03
C THR A 41 -4.19 3.78 -27.69
N PHE A 42 -5.47 3.59 -27.35
CA PHE A 42 -6.01 4.01 -26.06
C PHE A 42 -5.32 3.31 -24.87
N LEU A 43 -5.14 1.99 -24.96
CA LEU A 43 -4.49 1.20 -23.92
C LEU A 43 -2.98 1.50 -23.86
N ALA A 44 -2.33 1.61 -25.02
CA ALA A 44 -0.91 1.96 -25.10
C ALA A 44 -0.58 3.29 -24.40
N LYS A 45 -1.49 4.27 -24.46
CA LYS A 45 -1.35 5.55 -23.74
C LYS A 45 -1.83 5.50 -22.30
N GLY A 46 -2.85 4.69 -21.99
CA GLY A 46 -3.46 4.61 -20.67
C GLY A 46 -2.61 3.83 -19.67
N ILE A 47 -1.95 2.76 -20.09
CA ILE A 47 -1.17 1.87 -19.20
C ILE A 47 -0.03 2.62 -18.47
N PRO A 48 0.81 3.43 -19.14
CA PRO A 48 1.85 4.21 -18.45
C PRO A 48 1.29 5.19 -17.41
N ILE A 49 0.12 5.79 -17.70
CA ILE A 49 -0.56 6.71 -16.77
C ILE A 49 -1.04 5.95 -15.53
N LEU A 50 -1.70 4.79 -15.73
CA LEU A 50 -2.15 3.94 -14.63
C LEU A 50 -0.97 3.40 -13.80
N TRP A 51 0.14 3.09 -14.45
CA TRP A 51 1.38 2.66 -13.81
C TRP A 51 1.92 3.73 -12.85
N LEU A 52 2.06 4.96 -13.32
CA LEU A 52 2.50 6.07 -12.48
C LEU A 52 1.48 6.44 -11.40
N PHE A 53 0.19 6.39 -11.74
CA PHE A 53 -0.88 6.62 -10.76
C PHE A 53 -0.79 5.61 -9.61
N PHE A 54 -0.51 4.33 -9.88
CA PHE A 54 -0.34 3.34 -8.84
C PHE A 54 0.83 3.67 -7.91
N SER A 55 1.98 4.08 -8.44
CA SER A 55 3.10 4.56 -7.61
C SER A 55 2.71 5.74 -6.72
N TRP A 56 2.00 6.72 -7.27
CA TRP A 56 1.49 7.86 -6.50
C TRP A 56 0.48 7.46 -5.43
N HIS A 57 -0.42 6.54 -5.76
CA HIS A 57 -1.41 6.00 -4.83
C HIS A 57 -0.75 5.39 -3.59
N LEU A 58 0.28 4.55 -3.78
CA LEU A 58 1.02 3.93 -2.68
C LEU A 58 1.69 4.98 -1.77
N ILE A 59 2.22 6.07 -2.34
CA ILE A 59 2.79 7.19 -1.56
C ILE A 59 1.70 7.89 -0.76
N VAL A 60 0.53 8.17 -1.37
CA VAL A 60 -0.58 8.83 -0.67
C VAL A 60 -1.07 7.98 0.51
N VAL A 61 -1.13 6.66 0.36
CA VAL A 61 -1.51 5.74 1.44
C VAL A 61 -0.42 5.64 2.53
N SER A 62 0.85 5.82 2.18
CA SER A 62 1.95 5.71 3.16
C SER A 62 2.01 6.89 4.14
N VAL A 63 1.56 8.08 3.73
CA VAL A 63 1.56 9.30 4.56
C VAL A 63 0.73 9.17 5.85
N PRO A 64 -0.55 8.77 5.82
CA PRO A 64 -1.33 8.57 7.04
C PRO A 64 -0.73 7.47 7.92
N LEU A 65 -0.16 6.40 7.35
CA LEU A 65 0.50 5.35 8.13
C LEU A 65 1.73 5.88 8.88
N LEU A 66 2.56 6.69 8.22
CA LEU A 66 3.72 7.33 8.85
C LEU A 66 3.27 8.28 9.98
N TRP A 67 2.23 9.07 9.73
CA TRP A 67 1.65 9.93 10.74
C TRP A 67 1.18 9.12 11.96
N LEU A 68 0.49 8.01 11.73
CA LEU A 68 0.01 7.12 12.81
C LEU A 68 1.16 6.43 13.57
N ALA A 69 2.26 6.12 12.88
CA ALA A 69 3.46 5.58 13.52
C ALA A 69 4.06 6.57 14.54
N VAL A 70 3.99 7.87 14.26
CA VAL A 70 4.48 8.93 15.16
C VAL A 70 3.43 9.33 16.20
N ARG A 71 2.17 9.51 15.78
CA ARG A 71 1.08 10.01 16.61
C ARG A 71 -0.10 9.06 16.60
N LEU A 72 -0.69 8.80 17.77
CA LEU A 72 -1.88 7.95 17.89
C LEU A 72 -3.08 8.77 18.40
N PRO A 73 -3.70 9.62 17.57
CA PRO A 73 -4.94 10.31 17.92
C PRO A 73 -6.12 9.33 18.07
N ASN A 74 -7.24 9.78 18.64
CA ASN A 74 -8.42 8.92 18.88
C ASN A 74 -9.00 8.29 17.60
N TRP A 75 -8.74 8.88 16.43
CA TRP A 75 -9.16 8.36 15.13
C TRP A 75 -8.13 7.42 14.46
N SER A 76 -7.11 6.96 15.18
CA SER A 76 -6.06 6.08 14.61
C SER A 76 -6.60 4.77 14.07
N VAL A 77 -7.52 4.13 14.80
CA VAL A 77 -8.09 2.82 14.41
C VAL A 77 -8.85 2.89 13.08
N PRO A 78 -9.85 3.78 12.88
CA PRO A 78 -10.57 3.84 11.61
C PRO A 78 -9.66 4.21 10.44
N VAL A 79 -8.66 5.08 10.63
CA VAL A 79 -7.71 5.44 9.57
C VAL A 79 -6.80 4.26 9.20
N ALA A 80 -6.23 3.56 10.20
CA ALA A 80 -5.41 2.39 9.94
C ALA A 80 -6.21 1.28 9.24
N LEU A 81 -7.45 1.02 9.66
CA LEU A 81 -8.33 0.06 9.00
C LEU A 81 -8.61 0.43 7.55
N PHE A 82 -8.93 1.71 7.29
CA PHE A 82 -9.17 2.19 5.93
C PHE A 82 -7.94 1.97 5.03
N CYS A 83 -6.75 2.39 5.48
CA CYS A 83 -5.51 2.15 4.74
C CYS A 83 -5.24 0.65 4.52
N GLY A 84 -5.49 -0.20 5.53
CA GLY A 84 -5.32 -1.64 5.41
C GLY A 84 -6.23 -2.26 4.35
N VAL A 85 -7.49 -1.83 4.28
CA VAL A 85 -8.45 -2.28 3.26
C VAL A 85 -8.07 -1.78 1.86
N VAL A 86 -7.60 -0.54 1.74
CA VAL A 86 -7.12 0.01 0.46
C VAL A 86 -5.95 -0.82 -0.08
N VAL A 87 -4.92 -1.06 0.74
CA VAL A 87 -3.76 -1.87 0.31
C VAL A 87 -4.15 -3.33 0.04
N LEU A 88 -5.13 -3.87 0.76
CA LEU A 88 -5.68 -5.20 0.45
C LEU A 88 -6.36 -5.21 -0.93
N GLY A 89 -7.11 -4.16 -1.25
CA GLY A 89 -7.70 -3.95 -2.58
C GLY A 89 -6.64 -3.88 -3.67
N ASP A 90 -5.56 -3.13 -3.44
CA ASP A 90 -4.41 -3.04 -4.35
C ASP A 90 -3.78 -4.42 -4.57
N PHE A 91 -3.53 -5.17 -3.49
CA PHE A 91 -3.04 -6.53 -3.58
C PHE A 91 -3.94 -7.41 -4.44
N MET A 92 -5.25 -7.42 -4.17
CA MET A 92 -6.21 -8.25 -4.90
C MET A 92 -6.27 -7.87 -6.38
N TRP A 93 -6.26 -6.58 -6.68
CA TRP A 93 -6.26 -6.06 -8.04
C TRP A 93 -4.98 -6.49 -8.79
N VAL A 94 -3.81 -6.19 -8.25
CA VAL A 94 -2.53 -6.51 -8.88
C VAL A 94 -2.35 -8.02 -9.01
N PHE A 95 -2.74 -8.80 -8.00
CA PHE A 95 -2.72 -10.26 -8.05
C PHE A 95 -3.62 -10.81 -9.18
N SER A 96 -4.79 -10.22 -9.39
CA SER A 96 -5.70 -10.65 -10.46
C SER A 96 -5.14 -10.42 -11.87
N VAL A 97 -4.23 -9.46 -12.03
CA VAL A 97 -3.63 -9.09 -13.33
C VAL A 97 -2.28 -9.77 -13.55
N ALA A 98 -1.43 -9.82 -12.52
CA ALA A 98 -0.03 -10.20 -12.65
C ALA A 98 0.37 -11.43 -11.80
N GLY A 99 -0.54 -11.96 -10.97
CA GLY A 99 -0.29 -13.14 -10.16
C GLY A 99 0.75 -12.93 -9.04
N TRP A 100 1.46 -14.01 -8.69
CA TRP A 100 2.48 -13.99 -7.63
C TRP A 100 3.82 -13.49 -8.15
N PHE A 101 4.27 -12.36 -7.61
CA PHE A 101 5.61 -11.82 -7.80
C PHE A 101 6.01 -11.01 -6.55
N PRO A 102 7.27 -10.57 -6.40
CA PRO A 102 7.71 -9.89 -5.18
C PRO A 102 6.84 -8.70 -4.76
N GLY A 103 6.35 -7.90 -5.71
CA GLY A 103 5.45 -6.78 -5.42
C GLY A 103 4.11 -7.20 -4.80
N THR A 104 3.46 -8.25 -5.30
CA THR A 104 2.20 -8.74 -4.70
C THR A 104 2.41 -9.35 -3.32
N ILE A 105 3.54 -10.00 -3.07
CA ILE A 105 3.90 -10.50 -1.73
C ILE A 105 4.07 -9.34 -0.75
N VAL A 106 4.77 -8.27 -1.16
CA VAL A 106 4.95 -7.06 -0.31
C VAL A 106 3.61 -6.40 0.00
N LEU A 107 2.72 -6.22 -1.00
CA LEU A 107 1.40 -5.63 -0.77
C LEU A 107 0.55 -6.48 0.19
N ALA A 108 0.56 -7.80 0.05
CA ALA A 108 -0.14 -8.70 0.97
C ALA A 108 0.39 -8.58 2.41
N ALA A 109 1.73 -8.56 2.57
CA ALA A 109 2.37 -8.42 3.86
C ALA A 109 2.07 -7.05 4.50
N VAL A 110 2.09 -5.98 3.72
CA VAL A 110 1.74 -4.63 4.19
C VAL A 110 0.28 -4.56 4.62
N ALA A 111 -0.67 -5.08 3.82
CA ALA A 111 -2.07 -5.12 4.17
C ALA A 111 -2.30 -5.88 5.48
N ALA A 112 -1.73 -7.08 5.61
CA ALA A 112 -1.81 -7.88 6.83
C ALA A 112 -1.20 -7.13 8.04
N GLY A 113 -0.05 -6.49 7.87
CA GLY A 113 0.61 -5.70 8.91
C GLY A 113 -0.26 -4.55 9.41
N ILE A 114 -0.83 -3.75 8.50
CA ILE A 114 -1.70 -2.62 8.85
C ILE A 114 -2.96 -3.10 9.59
N LEU A 115 -3.59 -4.19 9.11
CA LEU A 115 -4.78 -4.76 9.74
C LEU A 115 -4.47 -5.29 11.15
N MET A 116 -3.33 -5.98 11.33
CA MET A 116 -2.90 -6.42 12.66
C MET A 116 -2.62 -5.24 13.60
N ALA A 117 -1.94 -4.20 13.13
CA ALA A 117 -1.70 -3.00 13.92
C ALA A 117 -3.03 -2.33 14.32
N SER A 118 -4.02 -2.31 13.43
CA SER A 118 -5.36 -1.78 13.72
C SER A 118 -6.08 -2.55 14.83
N ILE A 119 -5.99 -3.89 14.81
CA ILE A 119 -6.56 -4.75 15.86
C ILE A 119 -5.87 -4.48 17.21
N MET A 120 -4.54 -4.36 17.22
CA MET A 120 -3.78 -4.05 18.44
C MET A 120 -4.17 -2.69 19.03
N LEU A 121 -4.32 -1.66 18.19
CA LEU A 121 -4.76 -0.33 18.62
C LEU A 121 -6.18 -0.35 19.19
N LYS A 122 -7.09 -1.13 18.61
CA LYS A 122 -8.46 -1.30 19.12
C LYS A 122 -8.47 -2.00 20.49
N GLY A 123 -7.66 -3.04 20.66
CA GLY A 123 -7.56 -3.75 21.94
C GLY A 123 -7.07 -2.83 23.08
N ASP A 124 -6.07 -1.99 22.81
CA ASP A 124 -5.58 -1.02 23.79
C ASP A 124 -6.63 0.06 24.12
N ALA A 125 -7.41 0.53 23.13
CA ALA A 125 -8.44 1.54 23.37
C ALA A 125 -9.57 1.04 24.28
N ASN A 126 -9.92 -0.25 24.20
CA ASN A 126 -10.94 -0.84 25.05
C ASN A 126 -10.44 -1.02 26.50
N ALA A 127 -9.16 -1.36 26.68
CA ALA A 127 -8.55 -1.53 28.00
C ALA A 127 -8.47 -0.22 28.81
N ASP A 128 -8.35 0.93 28.13
CA ASP A 128 -8.31 2.25 28.78
C ASP A 128 -9.69 2.71 29.29
N THR A 129 -10.77 1.96 29.02
CA THR A 129 -12.16 2.32 29.38
C THR A 129 -12.80 1.43 30.45
N THR A 130 -12.07 0.42 30.95
CA THR A 130 -12.51 -0.52 31.99
C THR A 130 -11.73 -0.33 33.27
#